data_AF-A0A8W7PWB6-F1
#
_entry.id   AF-A0A8W7PWB6-F1
#
_cell.length_a   1.000
_cell.length_b   1.000
_cell.length_c   1.000
_cell.angle_alpha   90.00
_cell.angle_beta   90.00
_cell.angle_gamma   90.00
#
_symmetry.space_group_name_H-M   'P 1'
#
loop_
_entity.id
_entity.type
_entity.pdbx_description
1 polymer ?
#
loop_
_entity_poly.entity_id
_entity_poly.type
_entity_poly.pdbx_seq_one_letter_code
_entity_poly.pdbx_strand_id
1 'polypeptide(L)'
;MLLSLQLVMFAYGGIEIIGITAGEAKDPKVSIPKAINSVPWRILVFYVGTLFVIMSIYPWNQVGVNGSPFVLTFQHMGITMAAGILNFVVITASLSAINSDVFGVGRMMHGLAEQGHAPKVFSKISKRGIPWVTVVVMMLAMLIAVYLNYIMPENVFLVIASLATFATRVG
;
A
#
# COMPACT_ATOMS: atom_id res chain seq x y z
N MET A 1 -10.87 -16.31 -11.17
CA MET A 1 -10.24 -15.48 -12.21
C MET A 1 -10.52 -13.98 -12.06
N LEU A 2 -11.75 -13.54 -11.79
CA LEU A 2 -12.04 -12.10 -11.59
C LEU A 2 -11.42 -11.52 -10.31
N LEU A 3 -11.51 -12.24 -9.17
CA LEU A 3 -10.90 -11.83 -7.90
C LEU A 3 -9.36 -11.73 -7.97
N SER A 4 -8.72 -12.64 -8.72
CA SER A 4 -7.26 -12.62 -8.91
C SER A 4 -6.80 -11.41 -9.71
N LEU A 5 -7.58 -10.95 -10.70
CA LEU A 5 -7.27 -9.73 -11.44
C LEU A 5 -7.34 -8.49 -10.53
N GLN A 6 -8.33 -8.45 -9.65
CA GLN A 6 -8.48 -7.35 -8.69
C GLN A 6 -7.28 -7.26 -7.73
N LEU A 7 -6.81 -8.40 -7.20
CA LEU A 7 -5.60 -8.47 -6.37
C LEU A 7 -4.36 -7.96 -7.10
N VAL A 8 -4.21 -8.31 -8.39
CA VAL A 8 -3.10 -7.81 -9.21
C VAL A 8 -3.20 -6.29 -9.39
N MET A 9 -4.38 -5.76 -9.68
CA MET A 9 -4.59 -4.31 -9.83
C MET A 9 -4.27 -3.55 -8.54
N PHE A 10 -4.64 -4.08 -7.37
CA PHE A 10 -4.29 -3.49 -6.07
C PHE A 10 -2.77 -3.44 -5.82
N ALA A 11 -1.99 -4.38 -6.35
CA ALA A 11 -0.53 -4.38 -6.22
C ALA A 11 0.14 -3.22 -6.99
N TYR A 12 -0.57 -2.59 -7.94
CA TYR A 12 -0.13 -1.39 -8.65
C TYR A 12 -0.69 -0.10 -8.03
N GLY A 13 -1.49 -0.19 -6.98
CA GLY A 13 -1.90 0.97 -6.19
C GLY A 13 -0.67 1.64 -5.53
N GLY A 14 -0.68 2.97 -5.45
CA GLY A 14 0.43 3.77 -4.94
C GLY A 14 1.32 4.40 -6.01
N ILE A 15 1.18 4.02 -7.29
CA ILE A 15 1.89 4.70 -8.40
C ILE A 15 1.41 6.15 -8.56
N GLU A 16 0.19 6.46 -8.14
CA GLU A 16 -0.38 7.81 -8.09
C GLU A 16 0.45 8.80 -7.25
N ILE A 17 1.23 8.31 -6.29
CA ILE A 17 2.13 9.14 -5.48
C ILE A 17 3.17 9.85 -6.36
N ILE A 18 3.58 9.24 -7.48
CA ILE A 18 4.49 9.88 -8.45
C ILE A 18 3.87 11.21 -8.95
N GLY A 19 2.56 11.22 -9.19
CA GLY A 19 1.83 12.42 -9.62
C GLY A 19 1.75 13.48 -8.51
N ILE A 20 1.45 13.07 -7.28
CA ILE A 20 1.35 13.98 -6.13
C ILE A 20 2.71 14.62 -5.81
N THR A 21 3.77 13.81 -5.82
CA THR A 21 5.13 14.27 -5.52
C THR A 21 5.78 14.99 -6.71
N ALA A 22 5.17 14.99 -7.91
CA ALA A 22 5.68 15.72 -9.06
C ALA A 22 5.81 17.23 -8.81
N GLY A 23 4.87 17.82 -8.05
CA GLY A 23 4.91 19.23 -7.69
C GLY A 23 6.02 19.60 -6.70
N GLU A 24 6.58 18.62 -6.00
CA GLU A 24 7.63 18.80 -4.98
C GLU A 24 8.98 18.19 -5.38
N ALA A 25 9.04 17.52 -6.54
CA ALA A 25 10.26 16.90 -7.03
C ALA A 25 11.29 17.98 -7.40
N LYS A 26 12.56 17.76 -7.00
CA LYS A 26 13.66 18.68 -7.29
C LYS A 26 13.89 18.90 -8.79
N ASP A 27 13.74 17.84 -9.60
CA ASP A 27 13.89 17.86 -11.06
C ASP A 27 12.76 17.09 -11.78
N PRO A 28 11.53 17.64 -11.86
CA PRO A 28 10.36 16.91 -12.34
C PRO A 28 10.50 16.41 -13.79
N LYS A 29 11.16 17.19 -14.66
CA LYS A 29 11.37 16.86 -16.08
C LYS A 29 12.16 15.58 -16.31
N VAL A 30 12.99 15.17 -15.35
CA VAL A 30 13.82 13.97 -15.45
C VAL A 30 13.30 12.88 -14.51
N SER A 31 13.00 13.24 -13.26
CA SER A 31 12.58 12.29 -12.23
C SER A 31 11.22 11.66 -12.54
N ILE A 32 10.27 12.41 -13.08
CA ILE A 32 8.91 11.91 -13.33
C ILE A 32 8.86 10.92 -14.49
N PRO A 33 9.38 11.23 -15.71
CA PRO A 33 9.40 10.24 -16.78
C PRO A 33 10.18 8.98 -16.41
N LYS A 34 11.29 9.12 -15.69
CA LYS A 34 12.09 7.99 -15.21
C LYS A 34 11.31 7.13 -14.20
N ALA A 35 10.60 7.74 -13.26
CA ALA A 35 9.79 7.02 -12.29
C ALA A 35 8.62 6.29 -12.98
N ILE A 36 7.90 6.95 -13.89
CA ILE A 36 6.78 6.37 -14.65
C ILE A 36 7.22 5.12 -15.43
N ASN A 37 8.39 5.15 -16.08
CA ASN A 37 8.86 4.00 -16.86
C ASN A 37 9.50 2.89 -16.01
N SER A 38 10.13 3.24 -14.88
CA SER A 38 10.89 2.26 -14.08
C SER A 38 10.08 1.57 -12.99
N VAL A 39 9.09 2.25 -12.40
CA VAL A 39 8.32 1.70 -11.27
C VAL A 39 7.46 0.51 -11.69
N PRO A 40 6.63 0.57 -12.75
CA PRO A 40 5.81 -0.58 -13.16
C PRO A 40 6.64 -1.81 -13.53
N TRP A 41 7.74 -1.60 -14.27
CA TRP A 41 8.65 -2.68 -14.64
C TRP A 41 9.27 -3.36 -13.42
N ARG A 42 9.72 -2.58 -12.43
CA ARG A 42 10.26 -3.12 -11.17
C ARG A 42 9.19 -3.93 -10.42
N ILE A 43 7.97 -3.42 -10.29
CA ILE A 43 6.87 -4.14 -9.63
C ILE A 43 6.62 -5.48 -10.34
N LEU A 44 6.54 -5.47 -11.67
CA LEU A 44 6.28 -6.69 -12.45
C LEU A 44 7.40 -7.72 -12.27
N VAL A 45 8.67 -7.31 -12.37
CA VAL A 45 9.82 -8.21 -12.19
C VAL A 45 9.86 -8.79 -10.78
N PHE A 46 9.68 -7.97 -9.74
CA PHE A 46 9.67 -8.47 -8.36
C PHE A 46 8.47 -9.38 -8.09
N TYR A 47 7.28 -9.04 -8.58
CA TYR A 47 6.07 -9.83 -8.38
C TYR A 47 6.18 -11.20 -9.06
N VAL A 48 6.46 -11.23 -10.37
CA VAL A 48 6.58 -12.47 -11.14
C VAL A 48 7.79 -13.28 -10.68
N GLY A 49 8.93 -12.64 -10.45
CA GLY A 49 10.14 -13.31 -9.98
C GLY A 49 9.94 -13.98 -8.62
N THR A 50 9.25 -13.30 -7.70
CA THR A 50 8.96 -13.87 -6.39
C THR A 50 7.98 -15.05 -6.47
N LEU A 51 6.93 -14.95 -7.29
CA LEU A 51 6.01 -16.06 -7.52
C LEU A 51 6.71 -17.26 -8.15
N PHE A 52 7.59 -17.03 -9.12
CA PHE A 52 8.37 -18.08 -9.77
C PHE A 52 9.25 -18.84 -8.76
N VAL A 53 9.95 -18.12 -7.88
CA VAL A 53 10.78 -18.73 -6.83
C VAL A 53 9.91 -19.53 -5.84
N ILE A 54 8.80 -18.96 -5.37
CA ILE A 54 7.89 -19.67 -4.44
C ILE A 54 7.32 -20.94 -5.07
N MET A 55 6.83 -20.86 -6.31
CA MET A 55 6.24 -22.01 -7.02
C MET A 55 7.27 -23.08 -7.39
N SER A 56 8.55 -22.71 -7.51
CA SER A 56 9.64 -23.67 -7.73
C SER A 56 9.97 -24.48 -6.47
N ILE A 57 9.68 -23.94 -5.28
CA ILE A 57 9.99 -24.56 -3.98
C ILE A 57 8.75 -25.26 -3.38
N TYR A 58 7.57 -24.66 -3.53
CA TYR A 58 6.31 -25.15 -2.99
C TYR A 58 5.34 -25.51 -4.13
N PRO A 59 4.76 -26.73 -4.13
CA PRO A 59 3.83 -27.11 -5.17
C PRO A 59 2.60 -26.21 -5.14
N TRP A 60 2.22 -25.70 -6.32
CA TRP A 60 1.15 -24.72 -6.54
C TRP A 60 -0.22 -25.10 -5.94
N ASN A 61 -0.44 -26.38 -5.61
CA ASN A 61 -1.66 -26.88 -4.99
C ASN A 61 -1.69 -26.75 -3.45
N GLN A 62 -0.58 -26.42 -2.80
CA GLN A 62 -0.46 -26.30 -1.34
C GLN A 62 -0.11 -24.87 -0.87
N VAL A 63 0.09 -23.94 -1.80
CA VAL A 63 0.38 -22.54 -1.50
C VAL A 63 -0.89 -21.87 -0.96
N GLY A 64 -0.85 -21.41 0.30
CA GLY A 64 -1.90 -20.57 0.91
C GLY A 64 -2.78 -21.23 1.97
N VAL A 65 -2.56 -22.51 2.30
CA VAL A 65 -3.42 -23.24 3.25
C VAL A 65 -2.98 -23.10 4.72
N ASN A 66 -1.68 -22.84 4.98
CA ASN A 66 -1.07 -22.88 6.33
C ASN A 66 -0.24 -21.62 6.69
N GLY A 67 -0.56 -20.44 6.14
CA GLY A 67 0.12 -19.17 6.45
C GLY A 67 0.96 -18.61 5.29
N SER A 68 1.83 -17.64 5.60
CA SER A 68 2.64 -16.92 4.59
C SER A 68 3.58 -17.88 3.85
N PRO A 69 3.47 -18.03 2.51
CA PRO A 69 4.31 -18.94 1.72
C PRO A 69 5.81 -18.67 1.88
N PHE A 70 6.18 -17.41 2.10
CA PHE A 70 7.55 -17.01 2.39
C PHE A 70 8.04 -17.65 3.69
N VAL A 71 7.29 -17.45 4.77
CA VAL A 71 7.67 -17.95 6.10
C VAL A 71 7.71 -19.48 6.09
N LEU A 72 6.72 -20.12 5.48
CA LEU A 72 6.65 -21.58 5.35
C LEU A 72 7.83 -22.15 4.56
N THR A 73 8.23 -21.48 3.49
CA THR A 73 9.39 -21.87 2.66
C THR A 73 10.68 -21.83 3.49
N PHE A 74 10.93 -20.74 4.21
CA PHE A 74 12.15 -20.59 5.01
C PHE A 74 12.17 -21.49 6.26
N GLN A 75 11.01 -21.78 6.85
CA GLN A 75 10.89 -22.76 7.93
C GLN A 75 11.22 -24.18 7.46
N HIS A 76 10.72 -24.60 6.27
CA HIS A 76 11.03 -25.92 5.70
C HIS A 76 12.52 -26.07 5.32
N MET A 77 13.18 -24.97 4.96
CA MET A 77 14.63 -24.95 4.70
C MET A 77 15.49 -24.93 5.98
N GLY A 78 14.88 -24.94 7.18
CA GLY A 78 15.59 -24.96 8.46
C GLY A 78 16.21 -23.62 8.88
N ILE A 79 15.89 -22.52 8.17
CA ILE A 79 16.46 -21.19 8.44
C ILE A 79 15.46 -20.36 9.25
N THR A 80 15.29 -20.70 10.53
CA THR A 80 14.37 -19.99 11.45
C THR A 80 14.67 -18.49 11.54
N MET A 81 15.94 -18.09 11.36
CA MET A 81 16.37 -16.69 11.35
C MET A 81 15.81 -15.90 10.14
N ALA A 82 15.60 -16.55 8.99
CA ALA A 82 15.09 -15.89 7.79
C ALA A 82 13.63 -15.44 7.96
N ALA A 83 12.81 -16.18 8.71
CA ALA A 83 11.45 -15.76 9.04
C ALA A 83 11.43 -14.44 9.84
N GLY A 84 12.34 -14.28 10.81
CA GLY A 84 12.48 -13.05 11.58
C GLY A 84 12.91 -11.86 10.73
N ILE A 85 13.90 -12.06 9.85
CA ILE A 85 14.38 -11.02 8.91
C ILE A 85 13.25 -10.60 7.96
N LEU A 86 12.49 -11.54 7.42
CA LEU A 86 11.39 -11.23 6.51
C LEU A 86 10.28 -10.43 7.20
N ASN A 87 9.88 -10.83 8.40
CA ASN A 87 8.89 -10.06 9.17
C ASN A 87 9.39 -8.64 9.44
N PHE A 88 10.67 -8.47 9.80
CA PHE A 88 11.26 -7.16 9.98
C PHE A 88 11.23 -6.31 8.71
N VAL A 89 11.61 -6.88 7.56
CA VAL A 89 11.60 -6.20 6.26
C VAL A 89 10.18 -5.83 5.86
N VAL A 90 9.21 -6.74 6.01
CA VAL A 90 7.80 -6.50 5.66
C VAL A 90 7.21 -5.38 6.52
N ILE A 91 7.43 -5.41 7.84
CA ILE A 91 6.95 -4.35 8.75
C ILE A 91 7.58 -3.00 8.38
N THR A 92 8.90 -2.97 8.17
CA THR A 92 9.62 -1.73 7.80
C THR A 92 9.14 -1.17 6.47
N ALA A 93 8.95 -2.04 5.47
CA ALA A 93 8.41 -1.65 4.17
C ALA A 93 6.97 -1.13 4.28
N SER A 94 6.12 -1.80 5.06
CA SER A 94 4.73 -1.40 5.28
C SER A 94 4.65 -0.04 5.97
N LEU A 95 5.47 0.20 6.99
CA LEU A 95 5.53 1.50 7.68
C LEU A 95 6.00 2.63 6.74
N SER A 96 6.97 2.35 5.87
CA SER A 96 7.45 3.30 4.87
C SER A 96 6.36 3.65 3.83
N ALA A 97 5.62 2.64 3.36
CA ALA A 97 4.49 2.83 2.45
C ALA A 97 3.40 3.68 3.11
N ILE A 98 2.97 3.32 4.33
CA ILE A 98 1.97 4.06 5.11
C ILE A 98 2.36 5.54 5.26
N ASN A 99 3.62 5.83 5.57
CA ASN A 99 4.07 7.22 5.70
C ASN A 99 3.94 8.01 4.38
N SER A 100 4.20 7.35 3.24
CA SER A 100 4.07 7.95 1.91
C SER A 100 2.60 8.17 1.53
N ASP A 101 1.73 7.23 1.86
CA ASP A 101 0.28 7.32 1.61
C ASP A 101 -0.35 8.45 2.43
N VAL A 102 -0.04 8.51 3.74
CA VAL A 102 -0.54 9.58 4.62
C VAL A 102 -0.07 10.95 4.15
N PHE A 103 1.18 11.04 3.67
CA PHE A 103 1.70 12.26 3.08
C PHE A 103 0.93 12.65 1.80
N GLY A 104 0.73 11.71 0.89
CA GLY A 104 0.01 11.94 -0.37
C GLY A 104 -1.43 12.38 -0.15
N VAL A 105 -2.18 11.66 0.68
CA VAL A 105 -3.57 12.00 1.06
C VAL A 105 -3.63 13.34 1.78
N GLY A 106 -2.64 13.63 2.64
CA GLY A 106 -2.48 14.93 3.29
C GLY A 106 -2.50 16.09 2.31
N ARG A 107 -1.62 16.04 1.30
CA ARG A 107 -1.51 17.07 0.26
C ARG A 107 -2.75 17.16 -0.62
N MET A 108 -3.29 16.01 -1.03
CA MET A 108 -4.50 15.96 -1.85
C MET A 108 -5.69 16.59 -1.12
N MET A 109 -5.94 16.19 0.12
CA MET A 109 -7.05 16.70 0.92
C MET A 109 -6.90 18.19 1.25
N HIS A 110 -5.66 18.64 1.47
CA HIS A 110 -5.36 20.06 1.66
C HIS A 110 -5.67 20.88 0.40
N GLY A 111 -5.21 20.44 -0.77
CA GLY A 111 -5.49 21.10 -2.05
C GLY A 111 -6.99 21.15 -2.38
N LEU A 112 -7.73 20.06 -2.09
CA LEU A 112 -9.19 20.04 -2.23
C LEU A 112 -9.88 21.04 -1.28
N ALA A 113 -9.36 21.20 -0.06
CA ALA A 113 -9.92 22.15 0.91
C ALA A 113 -9.65 23.61 0.52
N GLU A 114 -8.49 23.90 -0.06
CA GLU A 114 -8.17 25.23 -0.62
C GLU A 114 -9.08 25.58 -1.80
N GLN A 115 -9.41 24.59 -2.64
CA GLN A 115 -10.35 24.75 -3.76
C GLN A 115 -11.83 24.76 -3.33
N GLY A 116 -12.13 24.59 -2.03
CA GLY A 116 -13.50 24.57 -1.50
C GLY A 116 -14.27 23.27 -1.72
N HIS A 117 -13.63 22.23 -2.26
CA HIS A 117 -14.21 20.91 -2.49
C HIS A 117 -14.15 19.98 -1.26
N ALA A 118 -13.29 20.28 -0.28
CA ALA A 118 -13.25 19.58 1.01
C ALA A 118 -13.53 20.54 2.18
N PRO A 119 -13.98 20.02 3.35
CA PRO A 119 -14.24 20.85 4.52
C PRO A 119 -13.03 21.73 4.89
N LYS A 120 -13.29 23.00 5.22
CA LYS A 120 -12.25 24.00 5.59
C LYS A 120 -11.33 23.56 6.73
N VAL A 121 -11.72 22.54 7.51
CA VAL A 121 -10.87 21.98 8.57
C VAL A 121 -9.60 21.33 7.97
N PHE A 122 -9.68 20.76 6.77
CA PHE A 122 -8.55 20.14 6.08
C PHE A 122 -7.57 21.15 5.44
N SER A 123 -7.92 22.44 5.36
CA SER A 123 -6.95 23.47 4.95
C SER A 123 -5.99 23.88 6.07
N LYS A 124 -6.22 23.41 7.32
CA LYS A 124 -5.33 23.73 8.45
C LYS A 124 -4.02 22.93 8.37
N ILE A 125 -2.92 23.67 8.31
CA ILE A 125 -1.55 23.12 8.35
C ILE A 125 -0.89 23.39 9.71
N SER A 126 -0.02 22.46 10.12
CA SER A 126 0.88 22.65 11.27
C SER A 126 2.00 23.63 10.93
N LYS A 127 2.75 24.10 11.95
CA LYS A 127 3.94 24.96 11.79
C LYS A 127 5.01 24.37 10.85
N ARG A 128 4.99 23.05 10.65
CA ARG A 128 5.90 22.32 9.75
C ARG A 128 5.32 22.09 8.34
N GLY A 129 4.18 22.72 7.99
CA GLY A 129 3.53 22.58 6.69
C GLY A 129 2.75 21.28 6.49
N ILE A 130 2.48 20.53 7.57
CA ILE A 130 1.82 19.22 7.53
C ILE A 130 0.31 19.39 7.80
N PRO A 131 -0.59 18.87 6.94
CA PRO A 131 -2.04 18.85 7.16
C PRO A 131 -2.43 17.90 8.31
N TRP A 132 -2.30 18.38 9.55
CA TRP A 132 -2.39 17.55 10.76
C TRP A 132 -3.78 16.91 10.95
N VAL A 133 -4.83 17.58 10.48
CA VAL A 133 -6.20 17.06 10.54
C VAL A 133 -6.31 15.77 9.71
N THR A 134 -5.74 15.77 8.50
CA THR A 134 -5.71 14.58 7.64
C THR A 134 -4.95 13.44 8.30
N VAL A 135 -3.81 13.73 8.95
CA VAL A 135 -3.03 12.73 9.66
C VAL A 135 -3.84 12.07 10.79
N VAL A 136 -4.56 12.87 11.59
CA VAL A 136 -5.42 12.34 12.67
C VAL A 136 -6.55 11.48 12.12
N VAL A 137 -7.21 11.92 11.05
CA VAL A 137 -8.28 11.14 10.41
C VAL A 137 -7.74 9.82 9.87
N MET A 138 -6.57 9.81 9.22
CA MET A 138 -5.90 8.59 8.75
C MET A 138 -5.54 7.65 9.90
N MET A 139 -5.02 8.19 11.01
CA MET A 139 -4.71 7.38 12.20
C MET A 139 -5.96 6.72 12.77
N LEU A 140 -7.07 7.46 12.89
CA LEU A 140 -8.36 6.91 13.35
C LEU A 140 -8.88 5.84 12.39
N ALA A 141 -8.79 6.07 11.08
CA ALA A 141 -9.19 5.08 10.08
C ALA A 141 -8.36 3.79 10.17
N MET A 142 -7.04 3.90 10.38
CA MET A 142 -6.17 2.75 10.61
C MET A 142 -6.53 1.99 11.89
N LEU A 143 -6.83 2.68 12.99
CA LEU A 143 -7.27 2.05 14.24
C LEU A 143 -8.59 1.28 14.04
N ILE A 144 -9.54 1.86 13.29
CA ILE A 144 -10.79 1.19 12.95
C ILE A 144 -10.51 -0.05 12.08
N ALA A 145 -9.60 0.04 11.11
CA ALA A 145 -9.22 -1.10 10.27
C ALA A 145 -8.58 -2.24 11.09
N VAL A 146 -7.72 -1.92 12.05
CA VAL A 146 -7.13 -2.90 12.97
C VAL A 146 -8.20 -3.53 13.86
N TYR A 147 -9.13 -2.73 14.38
CA TYR A 147 -10.26 -3.23 15.17
C TYR A 147 -11.17 -4.16 14.36
N LEU A 148 -11.46 -3.82 13.10
CA LEU A 148 -12.21 -4.67 12.19
C LEU A 148 -11.46 -5.98 11.89
N ASN A 149 -10.13 -5.92 11.77
CA ASN A 149 -9.32 -7.12 11.56
C ASN A 149 -9.40 -8.08 12.75
N TYR A 150 -9.57 -7.56 13.97
CA TYR A 150 -9.76 -8.37 15.17
C TYR A 150 -11.12 -9.09 15.20
N ILE A 151 -12.20 -8.45 14.74
CA ILE A 151 -13.55 -9.03 14.77
C ILE A 151 -13.82 -9.93 13.55
N MET A 152 -13.32 -9.56 12.37
CA MET A 152 -13.62 -10.24 11.10
C MET A 152 -12.36 -10.47 10.25
N PRO A 153 -11.41 -11.32 10.70
CA PRO A 153 -10.12 -11.48 10.03
C PRO A 153 -10.23 -11.99 8.58
N GLU A 154 -11.17 -12.91 8.29
CA GLU A 154 -11.31 -13.49 6.94
C GLU A 154 -11.98 -12.55 5.94
N ASN A 155 -12.89 -11.69 6.41
CA ASN A 155 -13.69 -10.82 5.54
C ASN A 155 -13.18 -9.38 5.49
N VAL A 156 -12.24 -8.99 6.36
CA VAL A 156 -11.77 -7.60 6.44
C VAL A 156 -11.22 -7.10 5.11
N PHE A 157 -10.47 -7.96 4.40
CA PHE A 157 -9.91 -7.62 3.11
C PHE A 157 -11.00 -7.32 2.09
N LEU A 158 -12.03 -8.17 2.02
CA LEU A 158 -13.15 -7.98 1.10
C LEU A 158 -13.95 -6.72 1.42
N VAL A 159 -14.21 -6.44 2.71
CA VAL A 159 -14.90 -5.22 3.15
C VAL A 159 -14.12 -3.98 2.74
N ILE A 160 -12.82 -3.91 3.06
CA ILE A 160 -11.96 -2.77 2.71
C ILE A 160 -11.83 -2.61 1.19
N ALA A 161 -11.59 -3.70 0.46
CA ALA A 161 -11.48 -3.68 -0.99
C ALA A 161 -12.79 -3.22 -1.66
N SER A 162 -13.95 -3.64 -1.12
CA SER A 162 -15.26 -3.22 -1.63
C SER A 162 -15.52 -1.73 -1.39
N LEU A 163 -15.18 -1.21 -0.21
CA LEU A 163 -15.29 0.22 0.13
C LEU A 163 -14.37 1.07 -0.76
N ALA A 164 -13.12 0.64 -0.95
CA ALA A 164 -12.18 1.31 -1.84
C ALA A 164 -12.71 1.34 -3.28
N THR A 165 -13.19 0.20 -3.80
CA THR A 165 -13.76 0.11 -5.15
C THR A 165 -14.99 1.00 -5.31
N PHE A 166 -15.85 1.08 -4.30
CA PHE A 166 -17.00 1.97 -4.28
C PHE A 166 -16.57 3.44 -4.31
N ALA A 167 -15.61 3.83 -3.47
CA ALA A 167 -15.08 5.20 -3.43
C ALA A 167 -14.50 5.64 -4.79
N THR A 168 -13.77 4.76 -5.49
CA THR A 168 -13.21 5.06 -6.82
C THR A 168 -14.30 5.16 -7.91
N ARG A 169 -15.44 4.48 -7.76
CA ARG A 169 -16.54 4.53 -8.73
C ARG A 169 -17.51 5.69 -8.53
N VAL A 170 -17.60 6.22 -7.32
CA VAL A 170 -18.57 7.27 -6.93
C VAL A 170 -17.92 8.65 -6.87
N GLY A 171 -16.59 8.74 -6.99
CA GLY A 171 -15.83 9.98 -7.10
C GLY A 171 -15.69 10.50 -8.53
#